data_AF-A0A4Q3UQW4-F1
#
_entry.id   AF-A0A4Q3UQW4-F1
#
_cell.length_a   1.000
_cell.length_b   1.000
_cell.length_c   1.000
_cell.angle_alpha   90.00
_cell.angle_beta   90.00
_cell.angle_gamma   90.00
#
_symmetry.space_group_name_H-M   'P 1'
#
loop_
_entity.id
_entity.type
_entity.pdbx_description
1 polymer ?
#
loop_
_entity_poly.entity_id
_entity_poly.type
_entity_poly.pdbx_seq_one_letter_code
_entity_poly.pdbx_strand_id
1 'polypeptide(L)'
;MRIEIPLILPEVTDAADRCVERLVAELNGREGVERVHVVAATESAPAQLCLHFDQSALSLQRIRELVSAAGAKVAGQFGHAGWQVDVSHARRARTLTDLLQSIPGVLEANVSAAGLARVEFDRTITSEESIKRELERRTIGSESEPAASETHEGHGHAAGAHSEGESGHSHGDGGFWSGTELRFALACGALLLLGFLLERFMDTPKWVPLAAYVAAYGFGGWFTAREAIDNLRLKRFE
;
A
#
# COMPACT_ATOMS: atom_id res chain seq x y z
N MET A 1 -9.22 -30.35 -8.60
CA MET A 1 -10.42 -29.56 -9.01
C MET A 1 -10.04 -28.08 -9.09
N ARG A 2 -10.66 -27.30 -10.00
CA ARG A 2 -10.48 -25.84 -10.07
C ARG A 2 -11.83 -25.14 -10.00
N ILE A 3 -11.85 -23.97 -9.37
CA ILE A 3 -13.02 -23.11 -9.21
C ILE A 3 -12.59 -21.66 -9.23
N GLU A 4 -13.37 -20.79 -9.85
CA GLU A 4 -13.05 -19.37 -9.94
C GLU A 4 -13.25 -18.69 -8.59
N ILE A 5 -12.30 -17.85 -8.18
CA ILE A 5 -12.35 -17.13 -6.90
C ILE A 5 -13.61 -16.24 -6.79
N PRO A 6 -14.02 -15.49 -7.83
CA PRO A 6 -15.23 -14.66 -7.76
C PRO A 6 -16.53 -15.43 -7.48
N LEU A 7 -16.58 -16.73 -7.77
CA LEU A 7 -17.75 -17.57 -7.45
C LEU A 7 -17.85 -17.95 -5.96
N ILE A 8 -16.74 -17.83 -5.23
CA ILE A 8 -16.65 -18.18 -3.80
C ILE A 8 -16.56 -16.93 -2.94
N LEU A 9 -15.83 -15.92 -3.40
CA LEU A 9 -15.58 -14.64 -2.74
C LEU A 9 -15.93 -13.50 -3.72
N PRO A 10 -17.22 -13.14 -3.83
CA PRO A 10 -17.68 -12.18 -4.85
C PRO A 10 -17.24 -10.74 -4.59
N GLU A 11 -16.97 -10.37 -3.34
CA GLU A 11 -16.52 -9.03 -2.95
C GLU A 11 -15.00 -8.83 -3.13
N VAL A 12 -14.27 -9.92 -3.40
CA VAL A 12 -12.81 -9.89 -3.57
C VAL A 12 -12.48 -9.65 -5.04
N THR A 13 -11.85 -8.51 -5.32
CA THR A 13 -11.44 -8.13 -6.69
C THR A 13 -9.96 -8.36 -6.97
N ASP A 14 -9.18 -8.76 -5.96
CA ASP A 14 -7.75 -9.00 -6.06
C ASP A 14 -7.41 -10.40 -5.54
N ALA A 15 -6.59 -11.15 -6.27
CA ALA A 15 -6.14 -12.47 -5.84
C ALA A 15 -5.15 -12.41 -4.67
N ALA A 16 -4.50 -11.27 -4.44
CA ALA A 16 -3.63 -11.01 -3.29
C ALA A 16 -4.41 -10.62 -2.02
N ASP A 17 -5.73 -10.60 -2.07
CA ASP A 17 -6.57 -10.29 -0.92
C ASP A 17 -6.43 -11.34 0.20
N ARG A 18 -6.39 -10.87 1.44
CA ARG A 18 -6.17 -11.75 2.60
C ARG A 18 -7.31 -12.72 2.83
N CYS A 19 -8.52 -12.44 2.34
CA CYS A 19 -9.61 -13.42 2.35
C CYS A 19 -9.27 -14.66 1.53
N VAL A 20 -8.51 -14.52 0.44
CA VAL A 20 -8.01 -15.68 -0.33
C VAL A 20 -6.98 -16.46 0.49
N GLU A 21 -6.04 -15.78 1.16
CA GLU A 21 -5.06 -16.43 2.05
C GLU A 21 -5.74 -17.21 3.18
N ARG A 22 -6.75 -16.61 3.83
CA ARG A 22 -7.52 -17.25 4.91
C ARG A 22 -8.29 -18.47 4.41
N LEU A 23 -8.92 -18.36 3.23
CA LEU A 23 -9.62 -19.49 2.61
C LEU A 23 -8.66 -20.65 2.29
N VAL A 24 -7.48 -20.34 1.73
CA VAL A 24 -6.43 -21.34 1.45
C VAL A 24 -5.97 -22.01 2.74
N ALA A 25 -5.71 -21.24 3.80
CA ALA A 25 -5.29 -21.76 5.10
C ALA A 25 -6.37 -22.65 5.75
N GLU A 26 -7.64 -22.24 5.70
CA GLU A 26 -8.77 -23.01 6.25
C GLU A 26 -8.98 -24.33 5.51
N LEU A 27 -8.79 -24.36 4.19
CA LEU A 27 -8.99 -25.56 3.39
C LEU A 27 -7.80 -26.52 3.46
N ASN A 28 -6.55 -26.02 3.54
CA ASN A 28 -5.36 -26.87 3.68
C ASN A 28 -5.35 -27.67 5.00
N GLY A 29 -6.02 -27.19 6.04
CA GLY A 29 -6.12 -27.89 7.33
C GLY A 29 -7.18 -29.00 7.38
N ARG A 30 -7.90 -29.28 6.29
CA ARG A 30 -9.03 -30.23 6.27
C ARG A 30 -8.57 -31.64 5.90
N GLU A 31 -9.10 -32.62 6.62
CA GLU A 31 -8.86 -34.03 6.33
C GLU A 31 -9.28 -34.37 4.88
N GLY A 32 -8.43 -35.12 4.18
CA GLY A 32 -8.62 -35.48 2.77
C GLY A 32 -8.18 -34.42 1.75
N VAL A 33 -7.83 -33.20 2.19
CA VAL A 33 -7.24 -32.18 1.32
C VAL A 33 -5.71 -32.30 1.35
N GLU A 34 -5.10 -32.49 0.19
CA GLU A 34 -3.64 -32.62 0.07
C GLU A 34 -2.97 -31.25 -0.09
N ARG A 35 -3.60 -30.36 -0.87
CA ARG A 35 -3.05 -29.03 -1.17
C ARG A 35 -4.10 -28.12 -1.79
N VAL A 36 -4.03 -26.85 -1.41
CA VAL A 36 -4.80 -25.76 -1.99
C VAL A 36 -3.86 -24.62 -2.36
N HIS A 37 -3.98 -24.11 -3.57
CA HIS A 37 -3.21 -22.97 -4.05
C HIS A 37 -4.00 -22.11 -5.04
N VAL A 38 -3.60 -20.86 -5.16
CA VAL A 38 -4.17 -19.91 -6.12
C VAL A 38 -3.44 -20.06 -7.45
N VAL A 39 -4.20 -19.96 -8.54
CA VAL A 39 -3.70 -19.75 -9.89
C VAL A 39 -4.06 -18.32 -10.25
N ALA A 40 -3.03 -17.49 -10.49
CA ALA A 40 -3.20 -16.08 -10.79
C ALA A 40 -4.08 -15.86 -12.04
N ALA A 41 -4.78 -14.73 -12.06
CA ALA A 41 -5.53 -14.33 -13.25
C ALA A 41 -4.60 -14.13 -14.45
N THR A 42 -5.15 -14.34 -15.64
CA THR A 42 -4.51 -14.02 -16.92
C THR A 42 -5.42 -13.05 -17.67
N GLU A 43 -4.94 -12.43 -18.76
CA GLU A 43 -5.79 -11.56 -19.60
C GLU A 43 -7.09 -12.24 -20.06
N SER A 44 -7.07 -13.58 -20.18
CA SER A 44 -8.19 -14.38 -20.68
C SER A 44 -9.02 -15.09 -19.60
N ALA A 45 -8.56 -15.13 -18.34
CA ALA A 45 -9.22 -15.93 -17.30
C ALA A 45 -9.05 -15.32 -15.90
N PRO A 46 -10.12 -15.32 -15.06
CA PRO A 46 -10.02 -14.83 -13.69
C PRO A 46 -9.15 -15.75 -12.83
N ALA A 47 -8.74 -15.25 -11.66
CA ALA A 47 -7.98 -16.05 -10.70
C ALA A 47 -8.80 -17.26 -10.21
N GLN A 48 -8.12 -18.41 -10.07
CA GLN A 48 -8.76 -19.68 -9.73
C GLN A 48 -8.14 -20.29 -8.48
N LEU A 49 -8.97 -20.96 -7.68
CA LEU A 49 -8.53 -21.81 -6.58
C LEU A 49 -8.36 -23.24 -7.10
N CYS A 50 -7.15 -23.79 -6.98
CA CYS A 50 -6.83 -25.16 -7.37
C CYS A 50 -6.71 -26.03 -6.11
N LEU A 51 -7.49 -27.11 -6.07
CA LEU A 51 -7.56 -28.05 -4.96
C LEU A 51 -7.12 -29.43 -5.40
N HIS A 52 -6.16 -29.99 -4.66
CA HIS A 52 -5.70 -31.37 -4.74
C HIS A 52 -6.20 -32.09 -3.49
N PHE A 53 -6.87 -33.21 -3.68
CA PHE A 53 -7.52 -33.97 -2.61
C PHE A 53 -7.52 -35.45 -2.95
N ASP A 54 -7.52 -36.28 -1.92
CA ASP A 54 -7.60 -37.74 -2.04
C ASP A 54 -9.04 -38.14 -2.39
N GLN A 55 -9.23 -38.69 -3.59
CA GLN A 55 -10.54 -39.12 -4.08
C GLN A 55 -11.09 -40.35 -3.35
N SER A 56 -10.25 -41.09 -2.63
CA SER A 56 -10.67 -42.22 -1.80
C SER A 56 -11.24 -41.75 -0.45
N ALA A 57 -10.81 -40.58 0.03
CA ALA A 57 -11.27 -39.97 1.28
C ALA A 57 -12.39 -38.94 1.06
N LEU A 58 -12.37 -38.19 -0.05
CA LEU A 58 -13.33 -37.12 -0.36
C LEU A 58 -13.90 -37.23 -1.77
N SER A 59 -15.22 -37.12 -1.89
CA SER A 59 -15.90 -37.02 -3.19
C SER A 59 -15.84 -35.60 -3.77
N LEU A 60 -16.01 -35.48 -5.09
CA LEU A 60 -16.08 -34.19 -5.78
C LEU A 60 -17.22 -33.29 -5.27
N GLN A 61 -18.36 -33.87 -4.90
CA GLN A 61 -19.46 -33.11 -4.32
C GLN A 61 -19.10 -32.61 -2.92
N ARG A 62 -18.48 -33.47 -2.10
CA ARG A 62 -18.12 -33.11 -0.73
C ARG A 62 -17.09 -31.99 -0.72
N ILE A 63 -16.04 -32.06 -1.53
CA ILE A 63 -15.04 -30.98 -1.59
C ILE A 63 -15.67 -29.66 -2.07
N ARG A 64 -16.62 -29.69 -3.01
CA ARG A 64 -17.36 -28.47 -3.42
C ARG A 64 -18.13 -27.86 -2.26
N GLU A 65 -18.87 -28.67 -1.51
CA GLU A 65 -19.59 -28.20 -0.31
C GLU A 65 -18.63 -27.59 0.72
N LEU A 66 -17.48 -28.24 0.97
CA LEU A 66 -16.49 -27.75 1.93
C LEU A 66 -15.90 -26.39 1.49
N VAL A 67 -15.61 -26.23 0.20
CA VAL A 67 -15.11 -24.97 -0.39
C VAL A 67 -16.16 -23.87 -0.32
N SER A 68 -17.40 -24.14 -0.75
CA SER A 68 -18.48 -23.15 -0.69
C SER A 68 -18.78 -22.74 0.75
N ALA A 69 -18.79 -23.67 1.70
CA ALA A 69 -19.00 -23.37 3.11
C ALA A 69 -17.86 -22.52 3.71
N ALA A 70 -16.60 -22.84 3.40
CA ALA A 70 -15.46 -22.04 3.85
C ALA A 70 -15.48 -20.65 3.23
N GLY A 71 -15.78 -20.54 1.93
CA GLY A 71 -15.96 -19.26 1.25
C GLY A 71 -17.04 -18.39 1.85
N ALA A 72 -18.22 -18.97 2.08
CA ALA A 72 -19.34 -18.26 2.71
C ALA A 72 -19.02 -17.79 4.13
N LYS A 73 -18.26 -18.58 4.89
CA LYS A 73 -17.79 -18.19 6.22
C LYS A 73 -16.84 -16.99 6.15
N VAL A 74 -15.84 -17.03 5.26
CA VAL A 74 -14.89 -15.92 5.05
C VAL A 74 -15.63 -14.66 4.59
N ALA A 75 -16.48 -14.76 3.57
CA ALA A 75 -17.27 -13.64 3.05
C ALA A 75 -18.30 -13.10 4.08
N GLY A 76 -18.78 -13.96 5.00
CA GLY A 76 -19.69 -13.56 6.06
C GLY A 76 -19.00 -12.83 7.21
N GLN A 77 -17.74 -13.14 7.48
CA GLN A 77 -16.97 -12.53 8.58
C GLN A 77 -16.19 -11.30 8.13
N PHE A 78 -15.64 -11.28 6.93
CA PHE A 78 -14.78 -10.19 6.46
C PHE A 78 -15.51 -9.38 5.40
N GLY A 79 -15.51 -8.07 5.56
CA GLY A 79 -16.07 -7.13 4.59
C GLY A 79 -14.98 -6.31 3.93
N HIS A 80 -15.23 -5.95 2.67
CA HIS A 80 -14.39 -5.04 1.92
C HIS A 80 -15.20 -3.82 1.52
N ALA A 81 -14.65 -2.64 1.77
CA ALA A 81 -15.26 -1.39 1.37
C ALA A 81 -14.26 -0.51 0.64
N GLY A 82 -14.79 0.28 -0.30
CA GLY A 82 -14.02 1.19 -1.12
C GLY A 82 -14.73 2.53 -1.22
N TRP A 83 -14.01 3.62 -0.94
CA TRP A 83 -14.55 4.97 -1.08
C TRP A 83 -13.57 5.89 -1.79
N GLN A 84 -14.11 6.87 -2.50
CA GLN A 84 -13.33 7.98 -3.01
C GLN A 84 -13.17 9.02 -1.89
N VAL A 85 -11.94 9.34 -1.55
CA VAL A 85 -11.56 10.37 -0.58
C VAL A 85 -10.74 11.45 -1.27
N ASP A 86 -10.87 12.68 -0.77
CA ASP A 86 -10.02 13.77 -1.24
C ASP A 86 -8.64 13.68 -0.59
N VAL A 87 -7.64 13.38 -1.43
CA VAL A 87 -6.23 13.38 -1.10
C VAL A 87 -5.51 14.24 -2.11
N SER A 88 -5.23 15.47 -1.72
CA SER A 88 -4.39 16.38 -2.51
C SER A 88 -2.94 15.88 -2.61
N HIS A 89 -2.45 15.14 -1.61
CA HIS A 89 -1.05 14.72 -1.52
C HIS A 89 -0.86 13.33 -0.89
N ALA A 90 0.23 12.65 -1.27
CA ALA A 90 0.61 11.32 -0.74
C ALA A 90 0.75 11.29 0.80
N ARG A 91 1.15 12.40 1.42
CA ARG A 91 1.21 12.50 2.89
C ARG A 91 -0.18 12.32 3.51
N ARG A 92 -1.20 12.98 2.95
CA ARG A 92 -2.59 12.87 3.42
C ARG A 92 -3.12 11.45 3.23
N ALA A 93 -2.78 10.79 2.12
CA ALA A 93 -3.11 9.38 1.90
C ALA A 93 -2.51 8.45 2.96
N ARG A 94 -1.24 8.66 3.36
CA ARG A 94 -0.60 7.93 4.47
C ARG A 94 -1.31 8.18 5.80
N THR A 95 -1.59 9.44 6.13
CA THR A 95 -2.31 9.78 7.37
C THR A 95 -3.70 9.15 7.43
N LEU A 96 -4.45 9.17 6.32
CA LEU A 96 -5.75 8.50 6.24
C LEU A 96 -5.63 6.98 6.33
N THR A 97 -4.56 6.40 5.76
CA THR A 97 -4.27 4.97 5.89
C THR A 97 -4.04 4.59 7.35
N ASP A 98 -3.13 5.28 8.05
CA ASP A 98 -2.82 5.03 9.47
C ASP A 98 -4.07 5.21 10.35
N LEU A 99 -4.89 6.21 10.03
CA LEU A 99 -6.15 6.47 10.71
C LEU A 99 -7.14 5.33 10.53
N LEU A 100 -7.35 4.85 9.30
CA LEU A 100 -8.24 3.72 9.03
C LEU A 100 -7.74 2.45 9.73
N GLN A 101 -6.43 2.20 9.73
CA GLN A 101 -5.82 1.07 10.44
C GLN A 101 -5.98 1.16 11.97
N SER A 102 -6.16 2.37 12.52
CA SER A 102 -6.39 2.55 13.96
C SER A 102 -7.81 2.22 14.42
N ILE A 103 -8.77 2.05 13.49
CA ILE A 103 -10.16 1.74 13.82
C ILE A 103 -10.26 0.27 14.27
N PRO A 104 -10.82 -0.01 15.48
CA PRO A 104 -11.02 -1.38 15.91
C PRO A 104 -11.85 -2.19 14.92
N GLY A 105 -11.35 -3.38 14.57
CA GLY A 105 -11.99 -4.27 13.59
C GLY A 105 -11.51 -4.08 12.16
N VAL A 106 -10.73 -3.02 11.85
CA VAL A 106 -10.02 -2.93 10.56
C VAL A 106 -8.82 -3.86 10.58
N LEU A 107 -8.70 -4.67 9.53
CA LEU A 107 -7.64 -5.66 9.35
C LEU A 107 -6.58 -5.14 8.38
N GLU A 108 -7.03 -4.44 7.34
CA GLU A 108 -6.16 -3.79 6.37
C GLU A 108 -6.83 -2.52 5.85
N ALA A 109 -6.04 -1.48 5.64
CA ALA A 109 -6.48 -0.29 4.94
C ALA A 109 -5.34 0.25 4.06
N ASN A 110 -5.70 0.78 2.90
CA ASN A 110 -4.79 1.45 1.98
C ASN A 110 -5.54 2.60 1.29
N VAL A 111 -4.95 3.79 1.29
CA VAL A 111 -5.41 4.93 0.50
C VAL A 111 -4.38 5.22 -0.58
N SER A 112 -4.80 5.09 -1.85
CA SER A 112 -3.95 5.42 -2.99
C SER A 112 -3.75 6.94 -3.12
N ALA A 113 -2.70 7.35 -3.84
CA ALA A 113 -2.47 8.76 -4.17
C ALA A 113 -3.59 9.36 -5.04
N ALA A 114 -4.37 8.52 -5.73
CA ALA A 114 -5.55 8.92 -6.51
C ALA A 114 -6.82 9.04 -5.66
N GLY A 115 -6.74 8.77 -4.35
CA GLY A 115 -7.87 8.91 -3.42
C GLY A 115 -8.84 7.76 -3.40
N LEU A 116 -8.51 6.62 -3.98
CA LEU A 116 -9.23 5.40 -3.68
C LEU A 116 -8.76 4.85 -2.33
N ALA A 117 -9.63 4.91 -1.33
CA ALA A 117 -9.46 4.26 -0.03
C ALA A 117 -10.11 2.87 -0.08
N ARG A 118 -9.33 1.84 0.24
CA ARG A 118 -9.79 0.44 0.35
C ARG A 118 -9.55 -0.06 1.76
N VAL A 119 -10.55 -0.74 2.32
CA VAL A 119 -10.49 -1.27 3.68
C VAL A 119 -11.04 -2.68 3.72
N GLU A 120 -10.34 -3.55 4.43
CA GLU A 120 -10.80 -4.87 4.88
C GLU A 120 -11.05 -4.80 6.38
N PHE A 121 -12.21 -5.31 6.81
CA PHE A 121 -12.61 -5.28 8.22
C PHE A 121 -13.35 -6.53 8.64
N ASP A 122 -13.34 -6.82 9.93
CA ASP A 122 -14.13 -7.89 10.54
C ASP A 122 -15.55 -7.37 10.85
N ARG A 123 -16.55 -7.92 10.14
CA ARG A 123 -17.98 -7.61 10.28
C ARG A 123 -18.54 -7.95 11.67
N THR A 124 -17.85 -8.77 12.46
CA THR A 124 -18.25 -9.07 13.84
C THR A 124 -17.85 -7.99 14.83
N ILE A 125 -16.90 -7.11 14.46
CA ILE A 125 -16.36 -6.05 15.31
C ILE A 125 -16.84 -4.67 14.83
N THR A 126 -16.86 -4.43 13.53
CA THR A 126 -17.20 -3.12 12.94
C THR A 126 -18.01 -3.27 11.65
N SER A 127 -18.57 -2.17 11.14
CA SER A 127 -19.36 -2.13 9.92
C SER A 127 -18.84 -1.10 8.94
N GLU A 128 -19.19 -1.24 7.66
CA GLU A 128 -18.86 -0.28 6.61
C GLU A 128 -19.28 1.15 7.00
N GLU A 129 -20.52 1.31 7.49
CA GLU A 129 -21.07 2.61 7.87
C GLU A 129 -20.34 3.21 9.07
N SER A 130 -19.90 2.37 10.00
CA SER A 130 -19.15 2.81 11.18
C SER A 130 -17.76 3.34 10.79
N ILE A 131 -17.07 2.62 9.89
CA ILE A 131 -15.77 3.05 9.35
C ILE A 131 -15.95 4.33 8.54
N LYS A 132 -16.95 4.39 7.66
CA LYS A 132 -17.24 5.55 6.83
C LYS A 132 -17.54 6.79 7.68
N ARG A 133 -18.34 6.67 8.74
CA ARG A 133 -18.61 7.78 9.67
C ARG A 133 -17.34 8.29 10.35
N GLU A 134 -16.44 7.39 10.74
CA GLU A 134 -15.19 7.80 11.39
C GLU A 134 -14.23 8.48 10.42
N LEU A 135 -14.19 8.00 9.17
CA LEU A 135 -13.49 8.64 8.07
C LEU A 135 -14.04 10.05 7.79
N GLU A 136 -15.35 10.21 7.68
CA GLU A 136 -16.01 11.50 7.45
C GLU A 136 -15.77 12.48 8.60
N ARG A 137 -15.95 12.04 9.86
CA ARG A 137 -15.75 12.86 11.07
C ARG A 137 -14.35 13.50 11.07
N ARG A 138 -13.33 12.74 10.71
CA ARG A 138 -11.93 13.17 10.77
C ARG A 138 -11.44 13.85 9.49
N THR A 139 -12.06 13.57 8.35
CA THR A 139 -11.75 14.28 7.10
C THR A 139 -12.31 15.70 7.11
N ILE A 140 -13.50 15.89 7.69
CA ILE A 140 -14.15 17.21 7.85
C ILE A 140 -13.50 18.00 9.01
N GLY A 141 -13.07 17.32 10.08
CA GLY A 141 -12.38 17.96 11.21
C GLY A 141 -10.96 18.47 10.90
N SER A 142 -10.32 17.99 9.83
CA SER A 142 -8.95 18.38 9.46
C SER A 142 -8.86 19.71 8.72
N GLU A 143 -9.98 20.34 8.35
CA GLU A 143 -10.02 21.72 7.82
C GLU A 143 -10.24 22.78 8.92
N SER A 144 -10.31 22.37 10.20
CA SER A 144 -10.55 23.30 11.31
C SER A 144 -9.91 22.84 12.61
N GLU A 145 -8.57 22.90 12.68
CA GLU A 145 -7.89 23.20 13.94
C GLU A 145 -6.87 24.32 13.70
N PRO A 146 -7.15 25.56 14.16
CA PRO A 146 -6.09 26.53 14.35
C PRO A 146 -5.21 26.02 15.50
N ALA A 147 -3.91 25.98 15.27
CA ALA A 147 -2.93 25.73 16.31
C ALA A 147 -3.20 26.68 17.49
N ALA A 148 -3.59 26.11 18.63
CA ALA A 148 -3.62 26.82 19.89
C ALA A 148 -2.18 27.19 20.26
N SER A 149 -1.78 28.40 19.88
CA SER A 149 -0.64 29.10 20.47
C SER A 149 -1.22 30.23 21.32
N GLU A 150 -1.24 30.01 22.63
CA GLU A 150 -1.41 31.09 23.60
C GLU A 150 -0.18 32.00 23.54
N THR A 151 -0.34 33.21 23.00
CA THR A 151 0.41 34.40 23.40
C THR A 151 -0.39 35.67 23.09
N HIS A 152 -0.31 36.61 24.02
CA HIS A 152 -1.09 37.84 24.21
C HIS A 152 -1.08 38.90 23.07
N GLU A 153 -2.07 39.81 23.20
CA GLU A 153 -2.13 41.23 22.78
C GLU A 153 -2.77 41.64 21.43
N GLY A 154 -4.00 42.18 21.52
CA GLY A 154 -4.29 43.58 21.20
C GLY A 154 -4.38 44.05 19.73
N HIS A 155 -5.63 44.36 19.33
CA HIS A 155 -6.11 45.41 18.40
C HIS A 155 -6.88 44.92 17.16
N GLY A 156 -8.12 45.41 17.06
CA GLY A 156 -9.02 45.15 15.94
C GLY A 156 -8.82 46.12 14.77
N HIS A 157 -9.38 45.77 13.61
CA HIS A 157 -10.11 46.65 12.69
C HIS A 157 -10.76 45.80 11.58
N ALA A 158 -11.90 46.28 11.09
CA ALA A 158 -12.73 45.65 10.07
C ALA A 158 -12.39 46.14 8.65
N ALA A 159 -12.77 45.29 7.67
CA ALA A 159 -13.08 45.55 6.24
C ALA A 159 -11.97 46.05 5.29
N GLY A 160 -11.81 45.32 4.18
CA GLY A 160 -11.11 45.79 2.98
C GLY A 160 -10.67 44.66 2.06
N ALA A 161 -11.32 44.54 0.90
CA ALA A 161 -10.94 43.65 -0.19
C ALA A 161 -9.67 44.17 -0.89
N HIS A 162 -8.71 43.29 -1.19
CA HIS A 162 -7.73 43.49 -2.25
C HIS A 162 -7.39 42.16 -2.93
N SER A 163 -7.53 42.17 -4.25
CA SER A 163 -7.07 41.17 -5.20
C SER A 163 -5.59 41.37 -5.55
N GLU A 164 -5.01 40.27 -6.04
CA GLU A 164 -3.78 40.12 -6.83
C GLU A 164 -2.43 39.97 -6.09
N GLY A 165 -1.92 38.74 -6.22
CA GLY A 165 -0.58 38.48 -6.74
C GLY A 165 0.58 38.62 -5.76
N GLU A 166 1.12 37.49 -5.29
CA GLU A 166 2.54 37.18 -5.52
C GLU A 166 2.89 35.73 -5.17
N SER A 167 3.75 35.19 -6.02
CA SER A 167 4.31 33.84 -6.01
C SER A 167 5.19 33.61 -4.78
N GLY A 168 4.75 32.73 -3.89
CA GLY A 168 5.59 32.13 -2.84
C GLY A 168 5.74 30.64 -3.09
N HIS A 169 6.76 30.26 -3.87
CA HIS A 169 7.14 28.86 -4.07
C HIS A 169 7.65 28.25 -2.75
N SER A 170 6.74 27.59 -2.02
CA SER A 170 7.08 26.71 -0.90
C SER A 170 7.35 25.32 -1.47
N HIS A 171 8.63 24.93 -1.50
CA HIS A 171 9.09 23.64 -2.01
C HIS A 171 8.53 22.49 -1.17
N GLY A 172 7.64 21.69 -1.77
CA GLY A 172 7.12 20.47 -1.19
C GLY A 172 8.11 19.32 -1.34
N ASP A 173 8.81 18.97 -0.26
CA ASP A 173 9.61 17.76 -0.16
C ASP A 173 8.71 16.52 -0.05
N GLY A 174 8.56 15.78 -1.15
CA GLY A 174 7.84 14.50 -1.13
C GLY A 174 7.43 13.86 -2.47
N GLY A 175 7.86 14.38 -3.62
CA GLY A 175 7.94 13.61 -4.87
C GLY A 175 9.38 13.15 -5.11
N PHE A 176 9.69 12.60 -6.28
CA PHE A 176 11.06 12.33 -6.81
C PHE A 176 12.09 13.48 -6.61
N TRP A 177 11.60 14.66 -6.21
CA TRP A 177 12.30 15.90 -5.90
C TRP A 177 12.43 16.18 -4.38
N SER A 178 12.11 15.23 -3.51
CA SER A 178 12.40 15.27 -2.06
C SER A 178 13.89 15.52 -1.86
N GLY A 179 14.25 16.53 -1.06
CA GLY A 179 15.62 16.97 -0.92
C GLY A 179 16.64 15.87 -0.61
N THR A 180 16.26 14.73 -0.02
CA THR A 180 17.17 13.59 0.19
C THR A 180 17.42 12.75 -1.07
N GLU A 181 16.37 12.40 -1.83
CA GLU A 181 16.53 11.55 -3.03
C GLU A 181 17.24 12.30 -4.16
N LEU A 182 16.92 13.60 -4.32
CA LEU A 182 17.59 14.47 -5.28
C LEU A 182 19.08 14.66 -4.93
N ARG A 183 19.42 14.83 -3.65
CA ARG A 183 20.83 14.90 -3.21
C ARG A 183 21.58 13.61 -3.50
N PHE A 184 20.95 12.45 -3.34
CA PHE A 184 21.56 11.15 -3.64
C PHE A 184 21.71 10.92 -5.16
N ALA A 185 20.71 11.31 -5.96
CA ALA A 185 20.79 11.26 -7.41
C ALA A 185 21.87 12.20 -7.97
N LEU A 186 21.96 13.42 -7.43
CA LEU A 186 23.02 14.37 -7.77
C LEU A 186 24.41 13.87 -7.33
N ALA A 187 24.52 13.28 -6.13
CA ALA A 187 25.76 12.67 -5.66
C ALA A 187 26.19 11.49 -6.56
N CYS A 188 25.25 10.64 -6.98
CA CYS A 188 25.48 9.56 -7.94
C CYS A 188 25.99 10.11 -9.28
N GLY A 189 25.30 11.08 -9.86
CA GLY A 189 25.71 11.72 -11.11
C GLY A 189 27.09 12.39 -11.01
N ALA A 190 27.37 13.09 -9.91
CA ALA A 190 28.66 13.73 -9.67
C ALA A 190 29.79 12.70 -9.53
N LEU A 191 29.57 11.59 -8.83
CA LEU A 191 30.54 10.51 -8.67
C LEU A 191 30.82 9.78 -9.99
N LEU A 192 29.79 9.52 -10.81
CA LEU A 192 29.97 8.96 -12.16
C LEU A 192 30.78 9.88 -13.04
N LEU A 193 30.44 11.17 -13.06
CA LEU A 193 31.13 12.16 -13.87
C LEU A 193 32.58 12.33 -13.41
N LEU A 194 32.83 12.31 -12.10
CA LEU A 194 34.19 12.35 -11.54
C LEU A 194 35.00 11.11 -11.92
N GLY A 195 34.44 9.89 -11.78
CA GLY A 195 35.10 8.66 -12.21
C GLY A 195 35.47 8.68 -13.69
N PHE A 196 34.54 9.14 -14.54
CA PHE A 196 34.75 9.26 -15.98
C PHE A 196 35.84 10.28 -16.34
N LEU A 197 35.84 11.45 -15.71
CA LEU A 197 36.86 12.47 -15.96
C LEU A 197 38.25 12.04 -15.49
N LEU A 198 38.35 11.38 -14.34
CA LEU A 198 39.61 10.84 -13.83
C LEU A 198 40.20 9.79 -14.77
N GLU A 199 39.36 8.92 -15.35
CA GLU A 199 39.79 7.93 -16.33
C GLU A 199 40.22 8.56 -17.67
N ARG A 200 39.56 9.66 -18.07
CA ARG A 200 39.74 10.26 -19.40
C ARG A 200 40.89 11.26 -19.50
N PHE A 201 41.22 11.94 -18.41
CA PHE A 201 42.14 13.09 -18.40
C PHE A 201 43.31 12.97 -17.42
N MET A 202 43.34 11.96 -16.55
CA MET A 202 44.40 11.80 -15.55
C MET A 202 44.95 10.38 -15.51
N ASP A 203 46.28 10.23 -15.45
CA ASP A 203 46.93 8.94 -15.19
C ASP A 203 46.82 8.59 -13.70
N THR A 204 45.61 8.19 -13.29
CA THR A 204 45.34 7.72 -11.93
C THR A 204 45.38 6.18 -11.85
N PRO A 205 45.76 5.61 -10.70
CA PRO A 205 45.65 4.18 -10.48
C PRO A 205 44.21 3.70 -10.72
N LYS A 206 44.05 2.57 -11.44
CA LYS A 206 42.75 2.03 -11.88
C LYS A 206 41.72 1.83 -10.76
N TRP A 207 42.16 1.70 -9.51
CA TRP A 207 41.27 1.54 -8.37
C TRP A 207 40.53 2.84 -7.99
N VAL A 208 41.06 4.02 -8.36
CA VAL A 208 40.47 5.32 -7.99
C VAL A 208 39.17 5.59 -8.77
N PRO A 209 39.12 5.50 -10.12
CA PRO A 209 37.85 5.59 -10.85
C PRO A 209 36.88 4.46 -10.47
N LEU A 210 37.40 3.24 -10.25
CA LEU A 210 36.60 2.09 -9.82
C LEU A 210 35.87 2.36 -8.49
N ALA A 211 36.56 2.93 -7.50
CA ALA A 211 35.95 3.28 -6.22
C ALA A 211 34.85 4.34 -6.39
N ALA A 212 35.02 5.32 -7.28
CA ALA A 212 33.99 6.32 -7.59
C ALA A 212 32.74 5.70 -8.23
N TYR A 213 32.92 4.76 -9.17
CA TYR A 213 31.81 4.04 -9.79
C TYR A 213 31.06 3.14 -8.79
N VAL A 214 31.79 2.43 -7.92
CA VAL A 214 31.17 1.61 -6.85
C VAL A 214 30.37 2.48 -5.88
N ALA A 215 30.91 3.64 -5.48
CA ALA A 215 30.19 4.60 -4.65
C ALA A 215 28.92 5.10 -5.35
N ALA A 216 28.99 5.44 -6.64
CA ALA A 216 27.82 5.86 -7.42
C ALA A 216 26.72 4.78 -7.44
N TYR A 217 27.08 3.51 -7.64
CA TYR A 217 26.13 2.40 -7.54
C TYR A 217 25.49 2.30 -6.16
N GLY A 218 26.27 2.51 -5.09
CA GLY A 218 25.76 2.55 -3.72
C GLY A 218 24.73 3.66 -3.52
N PHE A 219 25.03 4.89 -3.95
CA PHE A 219 24.10 6.02 -3.83
C PHE A 219 22.86 5.86 -4.72
N GLY A 220 23.00 5.30 -5.93
CA GLY A 220 21.89 5.05 -6.85
C GLY A 220 20.98 3.89 -6.44
N GLY A 221 21.53 2.86 -5.78
CA GLY A 221 20.79 1.67 -5.38
C GLY A 221 20.29 1.65 -3.92
N TRP A 222 20.71 2.61 -3.09
CA TRP A 222 20.40 2.62 -1.65
C TRP A 222 18.90 2.66 -1.34
N PHE A 223 18.13 3.49 -2.05
CA PHE A 223 16.68 3.59 -1.84
C PHE A 223 15.96 2.33 -2.30
N THR A 224 16.32 1.79 -3.47
CA THR A 224 15.78 0.52 -3.97
C THR A 224 16.08 -0.64 -3.03
N ALA A 225 17.30 -0.71 -2.47
CA ALA A 225 17.68 -1.74 -1.52
C ALA A 225 16.93 -1.59 -0.18
N ARG A 226 16.77 -0.36 0.32
CA ARG A 226 16.01 -0.11 1.55
C ARG A 226 14.54 -0.48 1.38
N GLU A 227 13.92 -0.09 0.27
CA GLU A 227 12.52 -0.40 -0.02
C GLU A 227 12.29 -1.91 -0.17
N ALA A 228 13.22 -2.62 -0.82
CA ALA A 228 13.22 -4.08 -0.85
C ALA A 228 13.35 -4.71 0.56
N ILE A 229 14.20 -4.15 1.43
CA ILE A 229 14.37 -4.62 2.82
C ILE A 229 13.13 -4.32 3.66
N ASP A 230 12.51 -3.16 3.50
CA ASP A 230 11.29 -2.77 4.21
C ASP A 230 10.11 -3.65 3.76
N ASN A 231 9.99 -3.97 2.47
CA ASN A 231 9.00 -4.92 1.94
C ASN A 231 9.23 -6.36 2.45
N LEU A 232 10.50 -6.82 2.51
CA LEU A 232 10.88 -8.09 3.12
C LEU A 232 10.52 -8.17 4.61
N ARG A 233 10.73 -7.08 5.36
CA ARG A 233 10.36 -6.99 6.79
C ARG A 233 8.86 -7.01 7.00
N LEU A 234 8.09 -6.43 6.06
CA LEU A 234 6.64 -6.44 6.07
C LEU A 234 6.02 -7.75 5.54
N LYS A 235 6.85 -8.73 5.13
CA LYS A 235 6.43 -10.00 4.49
C LYS A 235 5.47 -9.80 3.30
N ARG A 236 5.57 -8.65 2.63
CA ARG A 236 4.87 -8.37 1.37
C ARG A 236 5.84 -8.67 0.26
N PHE A 237 5.69 -9.85 -0.33
CA PHE A 237 6.33 -10.15 -1.61
C PHE A 237 5.33 -9.70 -2.68
N GLU A 238 5.68 -8.64 -3.40
CA GLU A 238 5.09 -8.38 -4.72
C GLU A 238 5.54 -9.45 -5.72
#